data_AF-A0A967WFX8-F1
#
_entry.id   AF-A0A967WFX8-F1
#
_cell.length_a   1.000
_cell.length_b   1.000
_cell.length_c   1.000
_cell.angle_alpha   90.00
_cell.angle_beta   90.00
_cell.angle_gamma   90.00
#
_symmetry.space_group_name_H-M   'P 1'
#
loop_
_entity.id
_entity.type
_entity.pdbx_description
1 polymer ?
#
loop_
_entity_poly.entity_id
_entity_poly.type
_entity_poly.pdbx_seq_one_letter_code
_entity_poly.pdbx_strand_id
1 'polypeptide(L)' 'HQRPMRAGRGQVQPGIIEFEAPIHISNVMLVCPRCDERTRVGFVRQDDGRKVRVCKQCDEVVDQ' A
#
# COMPACT_ATOMS: atom_id res chain seq x y z
N HIS A 1 -15.06 -13.06 4.41
CA HIS A 1 -15.75 -14.35 4.20
C HIS A 1 -15.70 -14.69 2.70
N GLN A 2 -14.83 -15.59 2.29
CA GLN A 2 -14.79 -16.07 0.90
C GLN A 2 -15.79 -17.22 0.76
N ARG A 3 -16.52 -17.26 -0.36
CA ARG A 3 -17.39 -18.40 -0.67
C ARG A 3 -16.53 -19.66 -0.81
N PRO A 4 -16.96 -20.81 -0.29
CA PRO A 4 -16.26 -22.08 -0.50
C PRO A 4 -16.08 -22.33 -1.99
N MET A 5 -14.83 -22.40 -2.46
CA MET A 5 -14.52 -22.79 -3.83
C MET A 5 -14.55 -24.32 -3.92
N ARG A 6 -15.32 -24.86 -4.87
CA ARG A 6 -15.32 -26.30 -5.13
C ARG A 6 -13.95 -26.69 -5.69
N ALA A 7 -13.30 -27.67 -5.07
CA ALA A 7 -11.99 -28.17 -5.47
C ALA A 7 -12.01 -28.63 -6.94
N GLY A 8 -11.49 -27.79 -7.85
CA GLY A 8 -11.23 -28.15 -9.23
C GLY A 8 -9.76 -28.55 -9.36
N ARG A 9 -9.50 -29.83 -9.65
CA ARG A 9 -8.21 -30.45 -10.05
C ARG A 9 -6.92 -29.82 -9.51
N GLY A 10 -6.92 -29.46 -8.24
CA GLY A 10 -5.76 -28.98 -7.49
C GLY A 10 -6.15 -29.11 -6.03
N GLN A 11 -5.32 -29.80 -5.25
CA GLN A 11 -5.59 -30.14 -3.85
C GLN A 11 -5.73 -28.86 -3.02
N VAL A 12 -6.94 -28.32 -2.92
CA VAL A 12 -7.27 -27.32 -1.91
C VAL A 12 -7.42 -28.09 -0.61
N GLN A 13 -6.50 -27.85 0.33
CA GLN A 13 -6.47 -28.54 1.61
C GLN A 13 -7.75 -28.18 2.39
N PRO A 14 -8.58 -29.15 2.80
CA PRO A 14 -9.82 -28.86 3.50
C PRO A 14 -9.51 -28.25 4.88
N GLY A 15 -10.04 -27.06 5.16
CA GLY A 15 -9.82 -26.37 6.42
C GLY A 15 -10.30 -24.92 6.41
N ILE A 16 -10.24 -24.26 7.58
CA ILE A 16 -10.36 -22.79 7.66
C ILE A 16 -9.05 -22.23 7.10
N ILE A 17 -9.14 -21.55 5.96
CA ILE A 17 -7.99 -20.92 5.31
C ILE A 17 -8.04 -19.44 5.63
N GLU A 18 -6.96 -18.93 6.22
CA GLU A 18 -6.74 -17.50 6.38
C GLU A 18 -6.14 -16.94 5.08
N PHE A 19 -6.67 -15.81 4.63
CA PHE A 19 -6.17 -15.10 3.46
C PHE A 19 -6.41 -13.61 3.65
N GLU A 20 -5.60 -12.80 2.96
CA GLU A 20 -5.70 -11.35 3.01
C GLU A 20 -6.99 -10.88 2.32
N ALA A 21 -7.81 -10.12 3.04
CA ALA A 21 -8.98 -9.47 2.48
C ALA A 21 -8.59 -8.07 1.94
N PRO A 22 -9.20 -7.61 0.83
CA PRO A 22 -9.01 -6.25 0.37
C PRO A 22 -9.40 -5.23 1.44
N ILE A 23 -8.59 -4.18 1.58
CA ILE A 23 -8.88 -3.01 2.40
C ILE A 23 -9.10 -1.79 1.51
N HIS A 24 -10.00 -0.89 1.91
CA HIS A 24 -10.24 0.35 1.17
C HIS A 24 -9.03 1.29 1.27
N ILE A 25 -8.65 1.93 0.16
CA ILE A 25 -7.45 2.78 0.08
C ILE A 25 -7.49 3.99 1.02
N SER A 26 -8.67 4.48 1.41
CA SER A 26 -8.78 5.57 2.38
C SER A 26 -8.38 5.17 3.81
N ASN A 27 -8.28 3.87 4.09
CA ASN A 27 -7.97 3.35 5.43
C ASN A 27 -6.47 3.06 5.60
N VAL A 28 -5.64 3.40 4.60
CA VAL A 28 -4.19 3.25 4.66
C VAL A 28 -3.51 4.61 4.53
N MET A 29 -2.30 4.73 5.09
CA MET A 29 -1.44 5.91 4.97
C MET A 29 -0.03 5.50 4.57
N LEU A 30 0.67 6.41 3.90
CA LEU A 30 2.08 6.24 3.58
C LEU A 30 2.91 6.38 4.86
N VAL A 31 3.81 5.44 5.10
CA VAL A 31 4.93 5.59 6.03
C VAL A 31 6.10 6.15 5.23
N CYS A 32 6.65 7.29 5.65
CA CYS A 32 7.78 7.90 4.96
C CYS A 32 9.06 7.09 5.23
N PRO A 33 9.79 6.63 4.21
CA PRO A 33 11.02 5.85 4.42
C PRO A 33 12.19 6.67 5.01
N ARG A 34 12.06 8.01 5.06
CA ARG A 34 13.10 8.93 5.54
C ARG A 34 12.97 9.23 7.03
N CYS A 35 11.74 9.38 7.53
CA CYS A 35 11.48 9.72 8.94
C CYS A 35 10.71 8.63 9.70
N ASP A 36 10.32 7.53 9.04
CA ASP A 36 9.55 6.41 9.61
C ASP A 36 8.19 6.81 10.21
N GLU A 37 7.67 7.97 9.81
CA GLU A 37 6.40 8.49 10.31
C GLU A 37 5.27 8.36 9.27
N ARG A 38 4.05 8.19 9.79
CA ARG A 38 2.82 8.15 8.98
C ARG A 38 2.47 9.56 8.52
N THR A 39 2.47 9.78 7.21
CA THR A 39 2.37 11.14 6.66
C THR A 39 1.38 11.26 5.50
N ARG A 40 0.93 12.49 5.27
CA ARG A 40 0.23 12.86 4.03
C ARG A 40 1.24 13.19 2.94
N VAL A 41 0.88 12.92 1.69
CA VAL A 41 1.71 13.21 0.53
C VAL A 41 1.42 14.61 -0.03
N GLY A 42 2.47 15.39 -0.27
CA GLY A 42 2.48 16.58 -1.11
C GLY A 42 3.11 16.29 -2.48
N PHE A 43 3.10 17.28 -3.38
CA PHE A 43 3.74 17.16 -4.68
C PHE A 43 4.55 18.41 -5.01
N VAL A 44 5.77 18.21 -5.51
CA VAL A 44 6.62 19.28 -6.03
C VAL A 44 7.11 18.92 -7.42
N ARG A 45 7.50 19.93 -8.20
CA ARG A 45 8.19 19.74 -9.47
C ARG A 45 9.68 19.93 -9.24
N GLN A 46 10.47 18.95 -9.69
CA GLN A 46 11.93 19.07 -9.72
C GLN A 46 12.37 19.88 -10.94
N ASP A 47 13.64 20.29 -10.96
CA ASP A 47 14.22 21.12 -12.02
C ASP A 47 14.23 20.41 -13.39
N ASP A 48 14.19 19.08 -13.39
CA ASP A 48 14.06 18.24 -14.59
C ASP A 48 12.61 18.15 -15.13
N GLY A 49 11.67 18.85 -14.50
CA GLY A 49 10.25 18.88 -14.85
C GLY A 49 9.42 17.73 -14.29
N ARG A 50 10.02 16.77 -13.57
CA ARG A 50 9.29 15.64 -12.99
C ARG A 50 8.51 16.05 -11.76
N LYS A 51 7.28 15.51 -11.63
CA LYS A 51 6.45 15.67 -10.44
C LYS A 51 6.74 14.53 -9.47
N VAL A 52 7.23 14.87 -8.29
CA VAL A 52 7.58 13.88 -7.26
C VAL A 52 6.71 14.05 -6.02
N ARG A 53 6.51 12.95 -5.29
CA ARG A 53 5.82 12.94 -3.99
C ARG A 53 6.77 13.42 -2.90
N VAL A 54 6.25 14.26 -2.01
CA VAL A 54 6.98 14.81 -0.86
C VAL A 54 6.25 14.46 0.43
N CYS A 55 7.01 14.09 1.46
CA CYS A 55 6.51 13.88 2.80
C CYS A 55 6.12 15.23 3.41
N LYS A 56 4.87 15.42 3.86
CA LYS A 56 4.45 16.68 4.52
C LYS A 56 4.96 16.85 5.95
N GLN A 57 5.77 15.92 6.44
CA GLN A 57 6.27 15.92 7.82
C GLN A 57 7.75 16.26 7.90
N CYS A 58 8.57 15.74 6.99
CA CYS A 58 10.01 16.05 6.93
C CYS A 58 10.43 16.75 5.63
N ASP A 59 9.47 17.09 4.75
CA ASP A 59 9.67 17.78 3.47
C ASP A 59 10.63 17.10 2.47
N GLU A 60 10.94 15.83 2.72
CA GLU A 60 11.78 15.00 1.86
C GLU A 60 11.00 14.29 0.74
N VAL A 61 11.69 13.99 -0.36
CA VAL A 61 11.13 13.25 -1.50
C VAL A 61 10.90 11.79 -1.11
N VAL A 62 9.71 11.27 -1.42
CA VAL A 62 9.28 9.90 -1.11
C VAL A 62 9.75 8.89 -2.17
N ASP A 63 9.85 9.31 -3.43
CA ASP A 63 10.07 8.46 -4.61
C ASP A 63 11.55 8.14 -4.89
N GLN A 64 12.40 8.05 -3.86
CA GLN A 64 13.82 7.68 -4.01
C GLN A 64 14.04 6.17 -4.08
#